data_AF-A0A385GPC7-F1
#
_entry.id   AF-A0A385GPC7-F1
#
_cell.length_a   1.000
_cell.length_b   1.000
_cell.length_c   1.000
_cell.angle_alpha   90.00
_cell.angle_beta   90.00
_cell.angle_gamma   90.00
#
_symmetry.space_group_name_H-M   'P 1'
#
loop_
_entity.id
_entity.type
_entity.pdbx_description
1 polymer ?
#
loop_
_entity_poly.entity_id
_entity_poly.type
_entity_poly.pdbx_seq_one_letter_code
_entity_poly.pdbx_strand_id
1 'polypeptide(L)'
;MTRVKRGSVARKRRKSIPEITSGFRGAHSKLFRTANQQEMKALASAYRDRSNRKREICRLRIARINAAARGNGISHNRMIHNLYENRVYLNRKIPAQIAILDTHCFSEIAQLPVYESTG
;
A
#
# COMPACT_ATOMS: atom_id res chain seq x y z
N MET A 1 32.40 -45.90 -3.98
CA MET A 1 31.37 -44.85 -3.76
C MET A 1 30.04 -45.52 -3.41
N THR A 2 29.36 -45.07 -2.36
CA THR A 2 28.09 -45.64 -1.87
C THR A 2 26.87 -44.90 -2.42
N ARG A 3 25.86 -45.62 -2.93
CA ARG A 3 24.62 -45.04 -3.48
C ARG A 3 23.66 -44.63 -2.36
N VAL A 4 23.45 -43.33 -2.19
CA VAL A 4 22.45 -42.79 -1.23
C VAL A 4 21.09 -42.63 -1.92
N LYS A 5 20.04 -43.29 -1.40
CA LYS A 5 18.67 -43.19 -1.90
C LYS A 5 17.99 -41.90 -1.40
N ARG A 6 17.13 -41.28 -2.21
CA ARG A 6 16.40 -40.02 -1.86
C ARG A 6 15.37 -40.14 -0.72
N GLY A 7 14.90 -41.36 -0.40
CA GLY A 7 14.02 -41.62 0.75
C GLY A 7 12.80 -40.69 0.87
N SER A 8 12.45 -40.34 2.12
CA SER A 8 11.30 -39.50 2.47
C SER A 8 11.51 -37.99 2.20
N VAL A 9 12.74 -37.56 1.95
CA VAL A 9 13.11 -36.15 1.73
C VAL A 9 12.32 -35.57 0.55
N ALA A 10 12.18 -36.33 -0.53
CA ALA A 10 11.40 -35.91 -1.69
C ALA A 10 9.90 -35.73 -1.38
N ARG A 11 9.33 -36.58 -0.51
CA ARG A 11 7.93 -36.47 -0.08
C ARG A 11 7.73 -35.24 0.81
N LYS A 12 8.63 -35.02 1.78
CA LYS A 12 8.59 -33.84 2.66
C LYS A 12 8.62 -32.53 1.85
N ARG A 13 9.55 -32.40 0.90
CA ARG A 13 9.64 -31.23 0.01
C ARG A 13 8.38 -31.03 -0.85
N ARG A 14 7.75 -32.12 -1.32
CA ARG A 14 6.52 -32.00 -2.10
C ARG A 14 5.31 -31.61 -1.25
N LYS A 15 5.32 -31.88 0.05
CA LYS A 15 4.21 -31.56 0.96
C LYS A 15 4.24 -30.09 1.40
N SER A 16 5.43 -29.49 1.55
CA SER A 16 5.56 -28.09 1.97
C SER A 16 4.97 -27.08 0.97
N ILE A 17 5.02 -27.38 -0.33
CA ILE A 17 4.51 -26.46 -1.38
C ILE A 17 2.97 -26.35 -1.35
N PRO A 18 2.19 -27.45 -1.35
CA PRO A 18 0.74 -27.44 -1.12
C PRO A 18 0.30 -26.75 0.16
N GLU A 19 1.08 -26.82 1.24
CA GLU A 19 0.76 -26.15 2.51
C GLU A 19 0.71 -24.62 2.33
N ILE A 20 1.71 -24.05 1.64
CA ILE A 20 1.79 -22.62 1.29
C ILE A 20 0.69 -22.23 0.29
N THR A 21 0.31 -23.15 -0.59
CA THR A 21 -0.62 -22.92 -1.71
C THR A 21 -2.06 -23.37 -1.43
N SER A 22 -2.39 -23.70 -0.19
CA SER A 22 -3.69 -24.27 0.21
C SER A 22 -4.91 -23.40 -0.16
N GLY A 23 -4.74 -22.07 -0.23
CA GLY A 23 -5.79 -21.13 -0.62
C GLY A 23 -6.01 -20.97 -2.14
N PHE A 24 -5.19 -21.58 -2.99
CA PHE A 24 -5.33 -21.44 -4.44
C PHE A 24 -6.43 -22.35 -5.02
N ARG A 25 -7.03 -21.90 -6.13
CA ARG A 25 -8.16 -22.57 -6.77
C ARG A 25 -7.72 -23.87 -7.48
N GLY A 26 -8.47 -24.95 -7.25
CA GLY A 26 -8.41 -26.18 -8.05
C GLY A 26 -7.04 -26.87 -8.05
N ALA A 27 -6.48 -27.09 -9.23
CA ALA A 27 -5.20 -27.80 -9.38
C ALA A 27 -3.99 -27.04 -8.79
N HIS A 28 -4.11 -25.73 -8.58
CA HIS A 28 -3.02 -24.90 -8.04
C HIS A 28 -2.77 -25.10 -6.53
N SER A 29 -3.70 -25.73 -5.80
CA SER A 29 -3.51 -26.11 -4.39
C SER A 29 -3.24 -27.61 -4.20
N LYS A 30 -3.57 -28.44 -5.21
CA LYS A 30 -3.52 -29.91 -5.10
C LYS A 30 -2.30 -30.54 -5.75
N LEU A 31 -1.95 -30.14 -6.98
CA LEU A 31 -0.89 -30.80 -7.75
C LEU A 31 0.44 -30.06 -7.54
N PHE A 32 1.50 -30.80 -7.16
CA PHE A 32 2.80 -30.21 -6.83
C PHE A 32 3.38 -29.32 -7.94
N ARG A 33 3.29 -29.74 -9.22
CA ARG A 33 3.90 -29.01 -10.33
C ARG A 33 3.22 -27.65 -10.55
N THR A 34 1.89 -27.63 -10.59
CA THR A 34 1.10 -26.40 -10.79
C THR A 34 1.13 -25.51 -9.55
N ALA A 35 1.14 -26.09 -8.35
CA ALA A 35 1.31 -25.38 -7.10
C ALA A 35 2.65 -24.66 -7.03
N ASN A 36 3.76 -25.34 -7.36
CA ASN A 36 5.10 -24.74 -7.38
C ASN A 36 5.19 -23.57 -8.38
N GLN A 37 4.62 -23.73 -9.58
CA GLN A 37 4.56 -22.63 -10.56
C GLN A 37 3.75 -21.43 -10.03
N GLN A 38 2.63 -21.70 -9.34
CA GLN A 38 1.78 -20.66 -8.78
C GLN A 38 2.45 -19.94 -7.59
N GLU A 39 3.13 -20.69 -6.72
CA GLU A 39 3.91 -20.16 -5.60
C GLU A 39 4.97 -19.18 -6.10
N MET A 40 5.78 -19.58 -7.08
CA MET A 40 6.82 -18.71 -7.64
C MET A 40 6.24 -17.40 -8.20
N LYS A 41 5.11 -17.48 -8.92
CA LYS A 41 4.41 -16.29 -9.44
C LYS A 41 3.87 -15.41 -8.30
N ALA A 42 3.25 -16.02 -7.30
CA ALA A 42 2.68 -15.30 -6.16
C ALA A 42 3.77 -14.58 -5.35
N LEU A 43 4.92 -15.20 -5.12
CA LEU A 43 6.05 -14.58 -4.42
C LEU A 43 6.63 -13.40 -5.20
N ALA A 44 6.75 -13.52 -6.53
CA ALA A 44 7.20 -12.43 -7.38
C ALA A 44 6.21 -11.24 -7.37
N SER A 45 4.91 -11.51 -7.46
CA SER A 45 3.87 -10.48 -7.33
C SER A 45 3.88 -9.84 -5.95
N ALA A 46 3.93 -10.63 -4.87
CA ALA A 46 3.98 -10.12 -3.51
C ALA A 46 5.16 -9.17 -3.28
N TYR A 47 6.34 -9.50 -3.81
CA TYR A 47 7.50 -8.61 -3.74
C TYR A 47 7.23 -7.26 -4.40
N ARG A 48 6.72 -7.26 -5.63
CA ARG A 48 6.36 -6.05 -6.39
C ARG A 48 5.29 -5.24 -5.67
N ASP A 49 4.26 -5.92 -5.17
CA ASP A 49 3.08 -5.30 -4.58
C ASP A 49 3.35 -4.66 -3.21
N ARG A 50 4.37 -5.12 -2.46
CA ARG A 50 4.82 -4.40 -1.25
C ARG A 50 5.23 -2.95 -1.56
N SER A 51 5.85 -2.70 -2.72
CA SER A 51 6.19 -1.35 -3.17
C SER A 51 4.97 -0.62 -3.77
N ASN A 52 4.14 -1.32 -4.54
CA ASN A 52 2.91 -0.75 -5.11
C ASN A 52 1.95 -0.27 -4.03
N ARG A 53 1.74 -1.05 -2.96
CA ARG A 53 0.84 -0.70 -1.86
C ARG A 53 1.18 0.64 -1.22
N LYS A 54 2.47 0.99 -1.11
CA LYS A 54 2.89 2.32 -0.62
C LYS A 54 2.38 3.42 -1.56
N ARG A 55 2.48 3.23 -2.87
CA ARG A 55 1.99 4.17 -3.90
C ARG A 55 0.47 4.27 -3.93
N GLU A 56 -0.23 3.14 -3.83
CA GLU A 56 -1.69 3.08 -3.80
C GLU A 56 -2.28 3.80 -2.59
N ILE A 57 -1.73 3.57 -1.39
CA ILE A 57 -2.14 4.27 -0.18
C ILE A 57 -1.88 5.78 -0.30
N CYS A 58 -0.76 6.19 -0.90
CA CYS A 58 -0.49 7.59 -1.18
C CYS A 58 -1.51 8.21 -2.16
N ARG A 59 -1.85 7.52 -3.24
CA ARG A 59 -2.88 7.97 -4.20
C ARG A 59 -4.24 8.12 -3.51
N LEU A 60 -4.63 7.16 -2.68
CA LEU A 60 -5.88 7.22 -1.92
C LEU A 60 -5.92 8.44 -0.99
N ARG A 61 -4.82 8.73 -0.29
CA ARG A 61 -4.73 9.91 0.58
C ARG A 61 -4.84 11.21 -0.20
N ILE A 62 -4.18 11.33 -1.35
CA ILE A 62 -4.30 12.50 -2.23
C ILE A 62 -5.74 12.67 -2.71
N ALA A 63 -6.39 11.59 -3.14
CA ALA A 63 -7.78 11.63 -3.59
C ALA A 63 -8.73 12.12 -2.47
N ARG A 64 -8.56 11.61 -1.25
CA ARG A 64 -9.34 12.03 -0.07
C ARG A 64 -9.13 13.51 0.26
N ILE A 65 -7.88 13.95 0.34
CA ILE A 65 -7.55 15.36 0.61
C ILE A 65 -8.10 16.26 -0.49
N ASN A 66 -7.97 15.86 -1.76
CA ASN A 66 -8.46 16.65 -2.89
C ASN A 66 -9.99 16.79 -2.86
N ALA A 67 -10.72 15.72 -2.51
CA ALA A 67 -12.17 15.79 -2.36
C ALA A 67 -12.57 16.78 -1.26
N ALA A 68 -11.94 16.69 -0.08
CA ALA A 68 -12.21 17.59 1.04
C ALA A 68 -11.79 19.04 0.75
N ALA A 69 -10.63 19.25 0.12
CA ALA A 69 -10.13 20.58 -0.26
C ALA A 69 -11.08 21.27 -1.24
N ARG A 70 -11.60 20.52 -2.23
CA ARG A 70 -12.60 21.04 -3.17
C ARG A 70 -13.90 21.46 -2.48
N GLY A 71 -14.32 20.75 -1.43
CA GLY A 71 -15.45 21.15 -0.59
C GLY A 71 -15.25 22.52 0.06
N ASN A 72 -14.00 22.88 0.36
CA ASN A 72 -13.61 24.19 0.91
C ASN A 72 -13.20 25.22 -0.16
N GLY A 73 -13.44 24.94 -1.45
CA GLY A 73 -13.16 25.86 -2.56
C GLY A 73 -11.68 25.96 -2.97
N ILE A 74 -10.80 25.09 -2.48
CA ILE A 74 -9.35 25.13 -2.74
C ILE A 74 -8.89 23.85 -3.45
N SER A 75 -7.88 23.95 -4.33
CA SER A 75 -7.27 22.76 -4.94
C SER A 75 -6.24 22.11 -4.00
N HIS A 76 -6.08 20.79 -4.08
CA HIS A 76 -5.05 20.08 -3.29
C HIS A 76 -3.66 20.73 -3.39
N ASN A 77 -3.24 21.13 -4.59
CA ASN A 77 -1.91 21.71 -4.79
C ASN A 77 -1.75 23.04 -4.04
N ARG A 78 -2.79 23.90 -4.07
CA ARG A 78 -2.78 25.17 -3.33
C ARG A 78 -2.79 24.95 -1.82
N MET A 79 -3.57 23.99 -1.33
CA MET A 79 -3.55 23.61 0.09
C MET A 79 -2.16 23.14 0.54
N ILE A 80 -1.51 22.25 -0.23
CA ILE A 80 -0.16 21.77 0.11
C ILE A 80 0.88 22.89 0.04
N HIS A 81 0.76 23.81 -0.92
CA HIS A 81 1.60 24.99 -1.01
C HIS A 81 1.45 25.87 0.24
N ASN A 82 0.21 26.20 0.64
CA ASN A 82 -0.04 27.00 1.84
C ASN A 82 0.53 26.35 3.11
N LEU A 83 0.41 25.02 3.24
CA LEU A 83 1.01 24.29 4.37
C LEU A 83 2.54 24.38 4.37
N TYR A 84 3.17 24.39 3.20
CA TYR A 84 4.62 24.52 3.08
C TYR A 84 5.10 25.92 3.45
N GLU A 85 4.44 26.97 2.94
CA GLU A 85 4.73 28.38 3.29
C GLU A 85 4.57 28.62 4.79
N ASN A 86 3.54 28.03 5.40
CA ASN A 86 3.29 28.11 6.84
C ASN A 86 4.22 27.20 7.68
N ARG A 87 5.23 26.56 7.07
CA ARG A 87 6.19 25.63 7.69
C ARG A 87 5.55 24.44 8.41
N VAL A 88 4.36 24.03 7.98
CA VAL A 88 3.60 22.90 8.52
C VAL A 88 3.91 21.64 7.71
N TYR A 89 4.95 20.91 8.11
CA TYR A 89 5.40 19.69 7.43
C TYR A 89 4.60 18.43 7.82
N LEU A 90 3.30 18.43 7.53
CA LEU A 90 2.45 17.27 7.81
C LEU A 90 2.56 16.18 6.74
N ASN A 91 2.75 14.94 7.19
CA ASN A 91 2.60 13.79 6.31
C ASN A 91 1.14 13.66 5.87
N ARG A 92 0.90 13.49 4.56
CA ARG A 92 -0.43 13.30 3.94
C ARG A 92 -1.33 12.25 4.60
N LYS A 93 -0.80 11.33 5.41
CA LYS A 93 -1.60 10.44 6.26
C LYS A 93 -2.55 11.21 7.19
N ILE A 94 -2.03 12.23 7.87
CA ILE A 94 -2.73 12.98 8.92
C ILE A 94 -3.88 13.81 8.34
N PRO A 95 -3.67 14.72 7.36
CA PRO A 95 -4.77 15.52 6.81
C PRO A 95 -5.82 14.64 6.11
N ALA A 96 -5.43 13.51 5.50
CA ALA A 96 -6.40 12.58 4.94
C ALA A 96 -7.28 11.87 5.99
N GLN A 97 -6.80 11.74 7.22
CA GLN A 97 -7.57 11.17 8.33
C GLN A 97 -8.44 12.24 8.99
N ILE A 98 -7.91 13.46 9.19
CA ILE A 98 -8.67 14.61 9.69
C ILE A 98 -9.84 14.91 8.74
N ALA A 99 -9.61 14.92 7.42
CA ALA A 99 -10.65 15.12 6.42
C ALA A 99 -11.86 14.17 6.54
N ILE A 100 -11.71 13.00 7.16
CA ILE A 100 -12.79 12.02 7.37
C ILE A 100 -13.41 12.16 8.76
N LEU A 101 -12.57 12.35 9.79
CA LEU A 101 -13.02 12.34 11.18
C LEU A 101 -13.58 13.68 11.64
N ASP A 102 -12.98 14.78 11.19
CA ASP A 102 -13.32 16.12 11.61
C ASP A 102 -13.19 17.11 10.43
N THR A 103 -14.34 17.40 9.84
CA THR A 103 -14.45 18.34 8.72
C THR A 103 -14.19 19.79 9.14
N HIS A 104 -14.51 20.15 10.38
CA HIS A 104 -14.29 21.51 10.89
C HIS A 104 -12.80 21.79 11.03
N CYS A 105 -12.07 20.90 11.71
CA CYS A 105 -10.61 21.00 11.82
C CYS A 105 -9.94 21.02 10.42
N PHE A 106 -10.43 20.21 9.48
CA PHE A 106 -9.90 20.24 8.11
C PHE A 106 -10.17 21.58 7.40
N SER A 107 -11.32 22.22 7.62
CA SER A 107 -11.62 23.54 7.05
C SER A 107 -10.70 24.64 7.57
N GLU A 108 -10.38 24.63 8.87
CA GLU A 108 -9.43 25.58 9.45
C GLU A 108 -8.05 25.44 8.83
N ILE A 109 -7.59 24.19 8.67
CA ILE A 109 -6.31 23.89 8.01
C ILE A 109 -6.31 24.35 6.55
N ALA A 110 -7.43 24.16 5.84
CA ALA A 110 -7.55 24.54 4.43
C ALA A 110 -7.57 26.06 4.24
N GLN A 111 -8.13 26.80 5.19
CA GLN A 111 -8.28 28.27 5.15
C GLN A 111 -7.08 29.02 5.72
N LEU A 112 -6.00 28.34 6.11
CA LEU A 112 -4.79 29.00 6.59
C LEU A 112 -4.31 30.07 5.58
N PRO A 113 -4.17 31.33 6.00
CA PRO A 113 -3.65 32.38 5.13
C PRO A 113 -2.22 32.04 4.71
N VAL A 114 -1.83 32.51 3.54
CA VAL A 114 -0.42 32.46 3.12
C VAL A 114 0.29 33.55 3.91
N TYR A 115 1.23 33.19 4.78
CA TYR A 115 2.13 34.19 5.35
C TYR A 115 2.98 34.75 4.20
N GLU A 116 2.71 35.99 3.79
CA GLU A 116 3.65 36.74 2.98
C GLU A 116 4.89 36.97 3.85
N SER A 117 5.98 36.26 3.56
CA SER A 117 7.27 36.54 4.16
C SER A 117 7.72 37.93 3.72
N THR A 118 7.39 38.95 4.49
CA THR A 118 8.01 40.26 4.35
C THR A 118 9.49 40.12 4.71
N GLY A 119 10.37 40.20 3.70
CA GLY A 119 11.80 40.51 3.82
C GLY A 119 12.69 39.39 4.31
#